data_AF-A0AA41WDY2-F1
#
_entry.id   AF-A0AA41WDY2-F1
#
_cell.length_a   1.000
_cell.length_b   1.000
_cell.length_c   1.000
_cell.angle_alpha   90.00
_cell.angle_beta   90.00
_cell.angle_gamma   90.00
#
_symmetry.space_group_name_H-M   'P 1'
#
loop_
_entity.id
_entity.type
_entity.pdbx_description
1 polymer ?
#
loop_
_entity_poly.entity_id
_entity_poly.type
_entity_poly.pdbx_seq_one_letter_code
_entity_poly.pdbx_strand_id
1 'polypeptide(L)'
;MSRHGHRFYVAELPPPGAALALPRETARQVARVLRLRPGDAVTLFTGDGFDVPATIESMQGESITVRLGQPVPGRPLPCPPIALAQSLLKHDHFELVIQKATELGVQWIVPLLAQRCVVAVKPEAVSGRLDRWRRIAIEAAEQCGRASLPAIEPPRRLDEIEATIGSYRAILLWEGAEAQPLAALELEPETPVLLLVGPEGGWTPGEVERLRAAGAELASLGPLVLRSETAALAAIAQAQALATRHGPVAVPPAEEPRPARPVSSGERR
;
A
#
# COMPACT_ATOMS: atom_id res chain seq x y z
N MET A 1 -0.09 5.40 -20.17
CA MET A 1 0.90 6.50 -20.32
C MET A 1 0.42 7.67 -19.49
N SER A 2 1.15 8.05 -18.44
CA SER A 2 0.64 8.89 -17.35
C SER A 2 0.35 10.33 -17.82
N ARG A 3 -0.91 10.76 -17.72
CA ARG A 3 -1.36 12.15 -17.94
C ARG A 3 -1.11 13.05 -16.73
N HIS A 4 -0.19 12.67 -15.84
CA HIS A 4 -0.07 13.27 -14.51
C HIS A 4 1.31 13.88 -14.35
N GLY A 5 1.35 15.08 -13.75
CA GLY A 5 2.60 15.80 -13.46
C GLY A 5 3.58 14.97 -12.63
N HIS A 6 4.83 15.45 -12.56
CA HIS A 6 5.89 14.75 -11.85
C HIS A 6 5.63 14.75 -10.34
N ARG A 7 5.63 13.56 -9.72
CA ARG A 7 5.32 13.34 -8.31
C ARG A 7 6.56 12.86 -7.57
N PHE A 8 6.77 13.38 -6.35
CA PHE A 8 7.90 12.98 -5.52
C PHE A 8 7.49 12.82 -4.06
N TYR A 9 7.95 11.74 -3.45
CA TYR A 9 7.83 11.54 -2.02
C TYR A 9 8.84 12.40 -1.26
N VAL A 10 8.40 12.98 -0.15
CA VAL A 10 9.26 13.63 0.84
C VAL A 10 8.85 13.19 2.23
N ALA A 11 9.82 13.03 3.13
CA ALA A 11 9.54 12.54 4.48
C ALA A 11 8.67 13.51 5.29
N GLU A 12 8.89 14.81 5.11
CA GLU A 12 8.19 15.87 5.84
C GLU A 12 7.97 17.08 4.93
N LEU A 13 6.91 17.83 5.19
CA LEU A 13 6.56 19.06 4.47
C LEU A 13 6.42 20.23 5.45
N PRO A 14 7.02 21.39 5.16
CA PRO A 14 6.70 22.62 5.87
C PRO A 14 5.27 23.10 5.56
N PRO A 15 4.75 24.11 6.28
CA PRO A 15 3.41 24.64 6.04
C PRO A 15 3.21 25.16 4.60
N PRO A 16 1.96 25.20 4.11
CA PRO A 16 1.62 25.75 2.79
C PRO A 16 2.17 27.17 2.58
N GLY A 17 2.65 27.45 1.37
CA GLY A 17 3.30 28.71 1.00
C GLY A 17 4.79 28.80 1.34
N ALA A 18 5.31 27.91 2.21
CA ALA A 18 6.72 27.84 2.51
C ALA A 18 7.54 27.33 1.30
N ALA A 19 8.83 27.65 1.31
CA ALA A 19 9.80 27.10 0.37
C ALA A 19 10.41 25.82 0.97
N LEU A 20 10.62 24.80 0.12
CA LEU A 20 11.27 23.55 0.48
C LEU A 20 12.44 23.29 -0.47
N ALA A 21 13.62 23.06 0.08
CA ALA A 21 14.73 22.50 -0.67
C ALA A 21 14.51 21.00 -0.87
N LEU A 22 14.43 20.54 -2.12
CA LEU A 22 14.21 19.14 -2.42
C LEU A 22 15.41 18.29 -1.95
N PRO A 23 15.18 17.05 -1.47
CA PRO A 23 16.24 16.10 -1.19
C PRO A 23 17.16 15.92 -2.42
N ARG A 24 18.45 15.70 -2.18
CA ARG A 24 19.47 15.67 -3.25
C ARG A 24 19.15 14.67 -4.36
N GLU A 25 18.60 13.50 -4.01
CA GLU A 25 18.22 12.47 -4.98
C GLU A 25 17.07 12.94 -5.87
N THR A 26 16.02 13.48 -5.27
CA THR A 26 14.88 14.11 -5.96
C THR A 26 15.34 15.27 -6.84
N ALA A 27 16.21 16.15 -6.33
CA ALA A 27 16.73 17.29 -7.08
C ALA A 27 17.50 16.84 -8.34
N ARG A 28 18.31 15.77 -8.23
CA ARG A 28 19.01 15.18 -9.38
C ARG A 28 18.05 14.60 -10.41
N GLN A 29 17.01 13.90 -9.97
CA GLN A 29 15.98 13.35 -10.86
C GLN A 29 15.26 14.48 -11.61
N VAL A 30 14.84 15.53 -10.90
CA VAL A 30 14.20 16.73 -11.47
C VAL A 30 15.09 17.41 -12.51
N ALA A 31 16.36 17.69 -12.19
CA ALA A 31 17.25 18.42 -13.10
C ALA A 31 17.77 17.58 -14.26
N ARG A 32 18.22 16.34 -14.02
CA ARG A 32 18.96 15.54 -15.01
C ARG A 32 18.06 14.63 -15.83
N VAL A 33 17.08 13.99 -15.18
CA VAL A 33 16.22 13.00 -15.81
C VAL A 33 15.01 13.68 -16.45
N LEU A 34 14.31 14.49 -15.67
CA LEU A 34 13.06 15.13 -16.09
C LEU A 34 13.28 16.49 -16.77
N ARG A 35 14.44 17.12 -16.53
CA ARG A 35 14.87 18.39 -17.14
C ARG A 35 13.87 19.54 -16.92
N LEU A 36 13.24 19.55 -15.75
CA LEU A 36 12.33 20.62 -15.34
C LEU A 36 13.09 21.93 -15.07
N ARG A 37 12.35 23.03 -15.11
CA ARG A 37 12.84 24.41 -14.99
C ARG A 37 12.07 25.17 -13.91
N PRO A 38 12.62 26.31 -13.43
CA PRO A 38 11.84 27.24 -12.63
C PRO A 38 10.54 27.63 -13.34
N GLY A 39 9.43 27.61 -12.61
CA GLY A 39 8.06 27.78 -13.12
C GLY A 39 7.31 26.47 -13.36
N ASP A 40 8.00 25.33 -13.50
CA ASP A 40 7.33 24.04 -13.72
C ASP A 40 6.65 23.54 -12.45
N ALA A 41 5.51 22.87 -12.65
CA ALA A 41 4.72 22.27 -11.58
C ALA A 41 5.20 20.85 -11.26
N VAL A 42 5.24 20.55 -9.96
CA VAL A 42 5.47 19.20 -9.41
C VAL A 42 4.43 18.93 -8.32
N THR A 43 4.30 17.69 -7.91
CA THR A 43 3.46 17.31 -6.77
C THR A 43 4.33 16.61 -5.74
N LEU A 44 4.23 17.04 -4.49
CA LEU A 44 4.85 16.38 -3.36
C LEU A 44 3.80 15.62 -2.55
N PHE A 45 4.21 14.56 -1.87
CA PHE A 45 3.37 13.84 -0.91
C PHE A 45 4.22 13.17 0.17
N THR A 46 3.62 12.89 1.32
CA THR A 46 4.27 12.32 2.51
C THR A 46 3.78 10.91 2.84
N GLY A 47 2.83 10.38 2.07
CA GLY A 47 2.21 9.08 2.33
C GLY A 47 0.99 9.13 3.26
N ASP A 48 0.56 10.32 3.66
CA ASP A 48 -0.60 10.55 4.55
C ASP A 48 -1.96 10.61 3.80
N GLY A 49 -1.94 10.47 2.47
CA GLY A 49 -3.14 10.53 1.64
C GLY A 49 -3.40 11.90 1.01
N PHE A 50 -2.53 12.89 1.21
CA PHE A 50 -2.64 14.19 0.56
C PHE A 50 -1.56 14.43 -0.50
N ASP A 51 -1.96 15.10 -1.57
CA ASP A 51 -1.07 15.66 -2.56
C ASP A 51 -0.84 17.14 -2.27
N VAL A 52 0.39 17.60 -2.40
CA VAL A 52 0.77 19.00 -2.24
C VAL A 52 1.33 19.50 -3.56
N PRO A 53 0.53 20.22 -4.37
CA PRO A 53 1.02 20.89 -5.56
C PRO A 53 2.14 21.85 -5.17
N ALA A 54 3.22 21.88 -5.96
CA ALA A 54 4.34 22.76 -5.73
C ALA A 54 4.89 23.29 -7.06
N THR A 55 5.54 24.44 -7.01
CA THR A 55 6.16 25.06 -8.19
C THR A 55 7.65 25.22 -7.97
N ILE A 56 8.47 24.83 -8.94
CA ILE A 56 9.92 25.04 -8.88
C ILE A 56 10.20 26.54 -8.92
N GLU A 57 10.85 27.06 -7.87
CA GLU A 57 11.16 28.49 -7.79
C GLU A 57 12.56 28.79 -8.27
N SER A 58 13.52 27.95 -7.88
CA SER A 58 14.93 28.18 -8.19
C SER A 58 15.67 26.87 -8.30
N MET A 59 16.67 26.88 -9.18
CA MET A 59 17.59 25.77 -9.42
C MET A 59 19.00 26.32 -9.49
N GLN A 60 19.86 25.93 -8.54
CA GLN A 60 21.26 26.33 -8.49
C GLN A 60 22.13 25.10 -8.23
N GLY A 61 22.87 24.66 -9.26
CA GLY A 61 23.69 23.44 -9.17
C GLY A 61 22.84 22.19 -8.88
N GLU A 62 23.11 21.51 -7.75
CA GLU A 62 22.31 20.37 -7.26
C GLU A 62 21.18 20.79 -6.29
N SER A 63 21.02 22.08 -6.00
CA SER A 63 19.97 22.58 -5.11
C SER A 63 18.76 23.04 -5.92
N ILE A 64 17.59 22.47 -5.61
CA ILE A 64 16.30 22.86 -6.20
C ILE A 64 15.36 23.22 -5.07
N THR A 65 14.77 24.41 -5.15
CA THR A 65 13.76 24.86 -4.20
C THR A 65 12.41 24.93 -4.87
N VAL A 66 11.38 24.44 -4.19
CA VAL A 66 9.98 24.52 -4.61
C VAL A 66 9.15 25.31 -3.61
N ARG A 67 8.12 26.02 -4.09
CA ARG A 67 7.11 26.63 -3.21
C ARG A 67 5.90 25.73 -3.10
N LEU A 68 5.47 25.48 -1.87
CA LEU A 68 4.33 24.62 -1.58
C LEU A 68 3.01 25.35 -1.77
N GLY A 69 2.07 24.71 -2.46
CA GLY A 69 0.66 25.09 -2.51
C GLY A 69 -0.12 24.54 -1.32
N GLN A 70 -1.45 24.56 -1.45
CA GLN A 70 -2.36 23.97 -0.47
C GLN A 70 -2.45 22.46 -0.66
N PRO A 71 -2.41 21.65 0.41
CA PRO A 71 -2.68 20.22 0.34
C PRO A 71 -4.08 19.96 -0.21
N VAL A 72 -4.19 18.96 -1.08
CA VAL A 72 -5.45 18.47 -1.63
C VAL A 72 -5.56 16.97 -1.37
N PRO A 73 -6.77 16.44 -1.16
CA PRO A 73 -6.94 14.99 -1.06
C PRO A 73 -6.33 14.28 -2.26
N GLY A 74 -5.55 13.25 -2.00
CA GLY A 74 -5.01 12.38 -3.05
C GLY A 74 -6.12 11.58 -3.74
N ARG A 75 -5.71 10.75 -4.69
CA ARG A 75 -6.66 9.88 -5.38
C ARG A 75 -7.32 8.90 -4.41
N PRO A 76 -8.62 8.64 -4.59
CA PRO A 76 -9.29 7.57 -3.87
C PRO A 76 -8.59 6.24 -4.12
N LEU A 77 -8.40 5.44 -3.06
CA LEU A 77 -7.97 4.06 -3.19
C LEU A 77 -9.13 3.18 -3.66
N PRO A 78 -8.86 2.05 -4.35
CA PRO A 78 -9.88 1.07 -4.68
C PRO A 78 -10.53 0.49 -3.41
N CYS A 79 -11.80 0.14 -3.54
CA CYS A 79 -12.54 -0.66 -2.58
C CYS A 79 -12.54 -2.16 -2.99
N PRO A 80 -12.62 -3.10 -2.05
CA PRO A 80 -12.62 -2.83 -0.60
C PRO A 80 -11.21 -2.47 -0.10
N PRO A 81 -11.07 -1.94 1.13
CA PRO A 81 -9.78 -1.86 1.79
C PRO A 81 -9.13 -3.24 1.87
N ILE A 82 -7.97 -3.41 1.23
CA ILE A 82 -7.27 -4.69 1.22
C ILE A 82 -6.02 -4.63 2.10
N ALA A 83 -5.95 -5.61 3.01
CA ALA A 83 -4.74 -6.05 3.67
C ALA A 83 -4.22 -7.33 3.00
N LEU A 84 -2.91 -7.44 2.84
CA LEU A 84 -2.24 -8.59 2.23
C LEU A 84 -1.27 -9.23 3.21
N ALA A 85 -1.61 -10.41 3.72
CA ALA A 85 -0.68 -11.29 4.42
C ALA A 85 0.01 -12.20 3.39
N GLN A 86 1.17 -11.75 2.92
CA GLN A 86 1.95 -12.45 1.89
C GLN A 86 3.05 -13.26 2.55
N SER A 87 3.03 -14.58 2.37
CA SER A 87 4.17 -15.43 2.76
C SER A 87 5.45 -14.98 2.07
N LEU A 88 6.55 -14.95 2.82
CA LEU A 88 7.83 -14.51 2.29
C LEU A 88 8.28 -15.35 1.10
N LEU A 89 8.59 -14.65 0.01
CA LEU A 89 9.11 -15.21 -1.24
C LEU A 89 10.58 -14.86 -1.39
N LYS A 90 11.25 -15.56 -2.32
CA LYS A 90 12.61 -15.18 -2.71
C LYS A 90 12.65 -13.75 -3.23
N HIS A 91 13.61 -12.99 -2.68
CA HIS A 91 13.95 -11.59 -2.95
C HIS A 91 13.09 -10.88 -4.02
N ASP A 92 13.43 -11.05 -5.30
CA ASP A 92 12.83 -10.33 -6.42
C ASP A 92 11.31 -10.54 -6.54
N HIS A 93 10.79 -11.72 -6.17
CA HIS A 93 9.36 -12.02 -6.22
C HIS A 93 8.59 -11.26 -5.14
N PHE A 94 9.15 -11.15 -3.93
CA PHE A 94 8.50 -10.39 -2.87
C PHE A 94 8.50 -8.89 -3.17
N GLU A 95 9.58 -8.38 -3.77
CA GLU A 95 9.68 -7.00 -4.23
C GLU A 95 8.67 -6.67 -5.32
N LEU A 96 8.45 -7.60 -6.26
CA LEU A 96 7.37 -7.50 -7.24
C LEU A 96 6.00 -7.40 -6.56
N VAL A 97 5.73 -8.23 -5.53
CA VAL A 97 4.48 -8.15 -4.77
C VAL A 97 4.34 -6.79 -4.09
N ILE A 98 5.37 -6.27 -3.43
CA ILE A 98 5.33 -4.93 -2.80
C ILE A 98 4.99 -3.86 -3.84
N GLN A 99 5.70 -3.85 -4.96
CA GLN A 99 5.49 -2.87 -6.03
C GLN A 99 4.04 -2.93 -6.54
N LYS A 100 3.58 -4.13 -6.92
CA LYS A 100 2.28 -4.30 -7.59
C LYS A 100 1.09 -4.23 -6.63
N ALA A 101 1.23 -4.70 -5.39
CA ALA A 101 0.22 -4.47 -4.35
C ALA A 101 0.07 -2.97 -4.05
N THR A 102 1.17 -2.22 -4.04
CA THR A 102 1.13 -0.76 -3.87
C THR A 102 0.39 -0.08 -5.02
N GLU A 103 0.70 -0.45 -6.27
CA GLU A 103 0.01 0.04 -7.47
C GLU A 103 -1.49 -0.28 -7.45
N LEU A 104 -1.86 -1.47 -6.98
CA LEU A 104 -3.25 -1.92 -6.85
C LEU A 104 -3.96 -1.32 -5.62
N GLY A 105 -3.31 -0.47 -4.83
CA GLY A 105 -3.97 0.25 -3.72
C GLY A 105 -4.15 -0.57 -2.43
N VAL A 106 -3.37 -1.64 -2.24
CA VAL A 106 -3.28 -2.33 -0.94
C VAL A 106 -2.87 -1.32 0.14
N GLN A 107 -3.47 -1.42 1.32
CA GLN A 107 -3.27 -0.48 2.43
C GLN A 107 -2.33 -1.02 3.49
N TRP A 108 -2.28 -2.34 3.65
CA TRP A 108 -1.45 -3.01 4.63
C TRP A 108 -0.83 -4.26 4.04
N ILE A 109 0.49 -4.40 4.13
CA ILE A 109 1.22 -5.57 3.65
C ILE A 109 1.96 -6.16 4.85
N VAL A 110 1.63 -7.41 5.17
CA VAL A 110 2.28 -8.17 6.22
C VAL A 110 3.08 -9.31 5.59
N PRO A 111 4.40 -9.27 5.64
CA PRO A 111 5.22 -10.42 5.32
C PRO A 111 4.97 -11.52 6.35
N LEU A 112 4.65 -12.72 5.88
CA LEU A 112 4.30 -13.85 6.73
C LEU A 112 5.39 -14.93 6.69
N LEU A 113 5.75 -15.44 7.87
CA LEU A 113 6.60 -16.60 8.06
C LEU A 113 5.74 -17.87 8.15
N ALA A 114 5.36 -18.41 6.98
CA ALA A 114 4.67 -19.69 6.89
C ALA A 114 5.65 -20.87 7.03
N GLN A 115 5.13 -22.04 7.40
CA GLN A 115 5.96 -23.21 7.70
C GLN A 115 6.81 -23.68 6.50
N ARG A 116 6.31 -23.50 5.28
CA ARG A 116 6.98 -23.89 4.03
C ARG A 116 7.68 -22.73 3.32
N CYS A 117 7.91 -21.60 4.00
CA CYS A 117 8.75 -20.53 3.46
C CYS A 117 10.19 -21.03 3.29
N VAL A 118 10.75 -20.85 2.09
CA VAL A 118 12.16 -21.19 1.80
C VAL A 118 13.11 -20.09 2.34
N VAL A 119 12.58 -18.92 2.65
CA VAL A 119 13.36 -17.75 3.08
C VAL A 119 13.47 -17.72 4.60
N ALA A 120 14.69 -17.93 5.10
CA ALA A 120 15.03 -17.64 6.49
C ALA A 120 15.27 -16.13 6.66
N VAL A 121 14.62 -15.51 7.64
CA VAL A 121 14.86 -14.10 8.00
C VAL A 121 15.67 -14.06 9.28
N LYS A 122 16.89 -13.51 9.18
CA LYS A 122 17.70 -13.19 10.36
C LYS A 122 17.21 -11.87 10.96
N PRO A 123 17.06 -11.75 12.29
CA PRO A 123 16.58 -10.53 12.95
C PRO A 123 17.35 -9.27 12.52
N GLU A 124 18.67 -9.39 12.34
CA GLU A 124 19.55 -8.28 11.99
C GLU A 124 19.33 -7.75 10.55
N ALA A 125 18.75 -8.59 9.68
CA ALA A 125 18.47 -8.24 8.29
C ALA A 125 17.06 -7.64 8.08
N VAL A 126 16.20 -7.65 9.11
CA VAL A 126 14.81 -7.20 9.02
C VAL A 126 14.71 -5.72 8.68
N SER A 127 15.49 -4.87 9.37
CA SER A 127 15.46 -3.41 9.18
C SER A 127 15.85 -3.01 7.76
N GLY A 128 16.98 -3.49 7.25
CA GLY A 128 17.43 -3.17 5.89
C GLY A 128 16.48 -3.67 4.80
N ARG A 129 15.80 -4.78 5.05
CA ARG A 129 14.75 -5.30 4.16
C ARG A 129 13.49 -4.43 4.17
N LEU A 130 13.05 -3.99 5.35
CA LEU A 130 11.93 -3.05 5.48
C LEU A 130 12.21 -1.72 4.78
N ASP A 131 13.41 -1.16 4.95
CA ASP A 131 13.81 0.08 4.27
C ASP A 131 13.79 -0.09 2.75
N ARG A 132 14.25 -1.23 2.24
CA ARG A 132 14.20 -1.54 0.81
C ARG A 132 12.77 -1.65 0.30
N TRP A 133 11.89 -2.36 1.01
CA TRP A 133 10.49 -2.50 0.62
C TRP A 133 9.73 -1.17 0.68
N ARG A 134 10.03 -0.32 1.67
CA ARG A 134 9.47 1.03 1.75
C ARG A 134 9.88 1.88 0.55
N ARG A 135 11.14 1.82 0.11
CA ARG A 135 11.59 2.51 -1.12
C ARG A 135 10.83 2.03 -2.35
N ILE A 136 10.64 0.72 -2.51
CA ILE A 136 9.86 0.15 -3.63
C ILE A 136 8.42 0.63 -3.60
N ALA A 137 7.78 0.68 -2.43
CA ALA A 137 6.43 1.20 -2.28
C ALA A 137 6.35 2.71 -2.58
N ILE A 138 7.35 3.50 -2.18
CA ILE A 138 7.45 4.92 -2.51
C ILE A 138 7.54 5.12 -4.02
N GLU A 139 8.45 4.42 -4.70
CA GLU A 139 8.60 4.51 -6.17
C GLU A 139 7.32 4.07 -6.90
N ALA A 140 6.68 3.00 -6.42
CA ALA A 140 5.39 2.56 -6.95
C ALA A 140 4.29 3.62 -6.77
N ALA A 141 4.26 4.30 -5.61
CA ALA A 141 3.28 5.33 -5.30
C ALA A 141 3.48 6.60 -6.14
N GLU A 142 4.74 7.04 -6.33
CA GLU A 142 5.10 8.11 -7.26
C GLU A 142 4.60 7.81 -8.68
N GLN A 143 4.77 6.56 -9.13
CA GLN A 143 4.41 6.13 -10.48
C GLN A 143 2.90 5.99 -10.69
N CYS A 144 2.19 5.34 -9.77
CA CYS A 144 0.76 5.04 -9.92
C CYS A 144 -0.13 6.22 -9.54
N GLY A 145 0.39 7.20 -8.82
CA GLY A 145 -0.31 8.43 -8.47
C GLY A 145 -1.14 8.35 -7.19
N ARG A 146 -0.90 7.36 -6.32
CA ARG A 146 -1.47 7.34 -4.96
C ARG A 146 -0.70 8.30 -4.06
N ALA A 147 -1.40 8.92 -3.12
CA ALA A 147 -0.82 9.85 -2.14
C ALA A 147 -0.57 9.22 -0.77
N SER A 148 -1.16 8.06 -0.51
CA SER A 148 -0.89 7.26 0.69
C SER A 148 0.16 6.20 0.41
N LEU A 149 0.89 5.75 1.43
CA LEU A 149 1.74 4.57 1.34
C LEU A 149 1.08 3.39 2.06
N PRO A 150 1.25 2.14 1.58
CA PRO A 150 0.86 0.99 2.38
C PRO A 150 1.71 0.92 3.64
N ALA A 151 1.10 0.55 4.77
CA ALA A 151 1.86 0.12 5.93
C ALA A 151 2.53 -1.23 5.63
N ILE A 152 3.85 -1.31 5.81
CA ILE A 152 4.63 -2.53 5.63
C ILE A 152 5.22 -2.92 6.97
N GLU A 153 4.79 -4.08 7.48
CA GLU A 153 5.18 -4.60 8.79
C GLU A 153 6.47 -5.43 8.74
N PRO A 154 7.19 -5.57 9.85
CA PRO A 154 8.16 -6.65 10.03
C PRO A 154 7.51 -8.02 9.76
N PRO A 155 8.29 -9.04 9.34
CA PRO A 155 7.75 -10.38 9.16
C PRO A 155 7.10 -10.91 10.43
N ARG A 156 5.84 -11.33 10.33
CA ARG A 156 5.05 -11.91 11.42
C ARG A 156 4.90 -13.41 11.27
N ARG A 157 4.71 -14.10 12.38
CA ARG A 157 4.33 -15.52 12.40
C ARG A 157 2.84 -15.69 12.16
N LEU A 158 2.43 -16.92 11.86
CA LEU A 158 1.04 -17.23 11.55
C LEU A 158 0.09 -16.94 12.72
N ASP A 159 0.50 -17.26 13.95
CA ASP A 159 -0.27 -17.01 15.18
C ASP A 159 -0.56 -15.52 15.40
N GLU A 160 0.34 -14.64 14.98
CA GLU A 160 0.14 -13.19 15.07
C GLU A 160 -0.88 -12.68 14.02
N ILE A 161 -0.96 -13.33 12.85
CA ILE A 161 -1.95 -13.02 11.82
C ILE A 161 -3.32 -13.58 12.19
N GLU A 162 -3.38 -14.78 12.77
CA GLU A 162 -4.61 -15.42 13.24
C GLU A 162 -5.41 -14.48 14.16
N ALA A 163 -4.72 -13.77 15.06
CA ALA A 163 -5.32 -12.80 15.97
C ALA A 163 -6.01 -11.61 15.28
N THR A 164 -5.69 -11.33 14.01
CA THR A 164 -6.27 -10.21 13.26
C THR A 164 -7.50 -10.61 12.44
N ILE A 165 -7.70 -11.91 12.17
CA ILE A 165 -8.71 -12.41 11.23
C ILE A 165 -10.11 -11.88 11.53
N GLY A 166 -10.53 -11.86 12.80
CA GLY A 166 -11.87 -11.41 13.18
C GLY A 166 -12.18 -9.92 12.90
N SER A 167 -11.17 -9.11 12.54
CA SER A 167 -11.37 -7.70 12.16
C SER A 167 -11.57 -7.49 10.65
N TYR A 168 -11.46 -8.56 9.86
CA TYR A 168 -11.53 -8.52 8.41
C TYR A 168 -12.47 -9.60 7.90
N ARG A 169 -12.88 -9.46 6.64
CA ARG A 169 -13.25 -10.61 5.84
C ARG A 169 -11.98 -11.29 5.36
N ALA A 170 -11.54 -12.32 6.07
CA ALA A 170 -10.30 -13.03 5.76
C ALA A 170 -10.52 -14.11 4.71
N ILE A 171 -9.70 -14.07 3.65
CA ILE A 171 -9.76 -14.99 2.52
C ILE A 171 -8.41 -15.68 2.40
N LEU A 172 -8.40 -16.99 2.61
CA LEU A 172 -7.24 -17.85 2.41
C LEU A 172 -7.21 -18.40 0.99
N LEU A 173 -6.20 -18.03 0.22
CA LEU A 173 -5.99 -18.59 -1.11
C LEU A 173 -5.50 -20.03 -0.99
N TRP A 174 -6.30 -20.96 -1.50
CA TRP A 174 -6.08 -22.40 -1.36
C TRP A 174 -6.46 -23.15 -2.64
N GLU A 175 -5.65 -24.16 -2.98
CA GLU A 175 -5.82 -24.98 -4.18
C GLU A 175 -6.64 -26.27 -3.93
N GLY A 176 -6.98 -26.57 -2.67
CA GLY A 176 -7.77 -27.75 -2.33
C GLY A 176 -9.21 -27.67 -2.80
N ALA A 177 -9.82 -28.83 -3.02
CA ALA A 177 -11.17 -28.98 -3.59
C ALA A 177 -12.29 -28.36 -2.72
N GLU A 178 -12.02 -28.13 -1.43
CA GLU A 178 -12.90 -27.47 -0.49
C GLU A 178 -12.96 -25.94 -0.66
N ALA A 179 -12.05 -25.35 -1.44
CA ALA A 179 -12.02 -23.92 -1.70
C ALA A 179 -13.02 -23.54 -2.80
N GLN A 180 -13.98 -22.69 -2.46
CA GLN A 180 -14.89 -22.13 -3.47
C GLN A 180 -14.14 -21.13 -4.38
N PRO A 181 -14.58 -20.91 -5.63
CA PRO A 181 -13.97 -19.89 -6.48
C PRO A 181 -14.06 -18.51 -5.82
N LEU A 182 -12.97 -17.74 -5.79
CA LEU A 182 -13.00 -16.35 -5.29
C LEU A 182 -14.07 -15.52 -6.01
N ALA A 183 -14.27 -15.79 -7.30
CA ALA A 183 -15.28 -15.15 -8.14
C ALA A 183 -16.74 -15.32 -7.65
N ALA A 184 -16.99 -16.29 -6.76
CA ALA A 184 -18.30 -16.61 -6.20
C ALA A 184 -18.53 -15.97 -4.82
N LEU A 185 -17.53 -15.31 -4.24
CA LEU A 185 -17.70 -14.53 -3.02
C LEU A 185 -18.38 -13.21 -3.33
N GLU A 186 -19.38 -12.84 -2.54
CA GLU A 186 -19.92 -11.49 -2.53
C GLU A 186 -19.07 -10.64 -1.58
N LEU A 187 -18.45 -9.55 -2.05
CA LEU A 187 -17.64 -8.67 -1.21
C LEU A 187 -18.29 -7.30 -1.15
N GLU A 188 -18.40 -6.74 0.06
CA GLU A 188 -18.94 -5.40 0.26
C GLU A 188 -17.82 -4.35 0.20
N PRO A 189 -18.00 -3.22 -0.50
CA PRO A 189 -16.95 -2.24 -0.69
C PRO A 189 -16.40 -1.59 0.58
N GLU A 190 -17.20 -1.48 1.64
CA GLU A 190 -16.77 -0.90 2.92
C GLU A 190 -16.13 -1.95 3.86
N THR A 191 -16.28 -3.24 3.56
CA THR A 191 -15.78 -4.31 4.42
C THR A 191 -14.30 -4.57 4.16
N PRO A 192 -13.39 -4.36 5.13
CA PRO A 192 -11.97 -4.64 4.94
C PRO A 192 -11.72 -6.12 4.67
N VAL A 193 -10.92 -6.41 3.65
CA VAL A 193 -10.56 -7.77 3.24
C VAL A 193 -9.11 -8.05 3.61
N LEU A 194 -8.86 -9.20 4.24
CA LEU A 194 -7.53 -9.73 4.48
C LEU A 194 -7.27 -10.90 3.54
N LEU A 195 -6.36 -10.72 2.58
CA LEU A 195 -5.92 -11.79 1.68
C LEU A 195 -4.72 -12.51 2.28
N LEU A 196 -4.83 -13.82 2.50
CA LEU A 196 -3.76 -14.70 2.99
C LEU A 196 -3.19 -15.52 1.83
N VAL A 197 -1.91 -15.30 1.51
CA VAL A 197 -1.24 -15.93 0.38
C VAL A 197 -0.06 -16.77 0.86
N GLY A 198 -0.07 -18.06 0.49
CA GLY A 198 0.92 -19.04 0.91
C GLY A 198 2.27 -18.92 0.20
N PRO A 199 3.32 -19.58 0.69
CA PRO A 199 4.63 -19.61 0.04
C PRO A 199 4.62 -20.49 -1.22
N GLU A 200 5.75 -20.58 -1.92
CA GLU A 200 5.89 -21.45 -3.10
C GLU A 200 5.63 -22.95 -2.80
N GLY A 201 5.84 -23.37 -1.54
CA GLY A 201 5.53 -24.73 -1.07
C GLY A 201 4.07 -24.94 -0.64
N GLY A 202 3.21 -23.93 -0.83
CA GLY A 202 1.83 -23.92 -0.39
C GLY A 202 1.66 -23.93 1.13
N TRP A 203 0.41 -23.91 1.58
CA TRP A 203 0.05 -24.09 2.98
C TRP A 203 0.13 -25.55 3.38
N THR A 204 0.47 -25.82 4.63
CA THR A 204 0.25 -27.14 5.21
C THR A 204 -1.23 -27.34 5.57
N PRO A 205 -1.75 -28.58 5.58
CA PRO A 205 -3.12 -28.83 6.03
C PRO A 205 -3.41 -28.30 7.45
N GLY A 206 -2.42 -28.35 8.35
CA GLY A 206 -2.56 -27.80 9.70
C GLY A 206 -2.67 -26.28 9.73
N GLU A 207 -1.95 -25.56 8.86
CA GLU A 207 -2.08 -24.11 8.72
C GLU A 207 -3.45 -23.72 8.15
N VAL A 208 -3.92 -24.44 7.13
CA VAL A 208 -5.25 -24.22 6.55
C VAL A 208 -6.34 -24.40 7.61
N GLU A 209 -6.28 -25.49 8.39
CA GLU A 209 -7.27 -25.76 9.44
C GLU A 209 -7.23 -24.69 10.54
N ARG A 210 -6.03 -24.24 10.97
CA ARG A 210 -5.91 -23.16 11.97
C ARG A 210 -6.52 -21.85 11.49
N LEU A 211 -6.18 -21.42 10.28
CA LEU A 211 -6.71 -20.17 9.71
C LEU A 211 -8.22 -20.25 9.49
N ARG A 212 -8.72 -21.41 9.05
CA ARG A 212 -10.17 -21.66 8.92
C ARG A 212 -10.87 -21.61 10.27
N ALA A 213 -10.31 -22.24 11.30
CA ALA A 213 -10.84 -22.22 12.66
C ALA A 213 -10.84 -20.80 13.24
N ALA A 214 -9.89 -19.94 12.84
CA ALA A 214 -9.86 -18.53 13.19
C ALA A 214 -10.87 -17.67 12.40
N GLY A 215 -11.54 -18.22 11.38
CA GLY A 215 -12.60 -17.56 10.62
C GLY A 215 -12.26 -17.24 9.16
N ALA A 216 -11.12 -17.69 8.62
CA ALA A 216 -10.79 -17.48 7.22
C ALA A 216 -11.65 -18.34 6.28
N GLU A 217 -12.17 -17.71 5.22
CA GLU A 217 -12.86 -18.37 4.12
C GLU A 217 -11.85 -18.91 3.12
N LEU A 218 -12.01 -20.16 2.66
CA LEU A 218 -11.13 -20.76 1.66
C LEU A 218 -11.59 -20.35 0.25
N ALA A 219 -10.67 -19.81 -0.55
CA ALA A 219 -10.97 -19.41 -1.93
C ALA A 219 -9.91 -19.87 -2.94
N SER A 220 -10.35 -20.26 -4.14
CA SER A 220 -9.49 -20.66 -5.26
C SER A 220 -9.49 -19.61 -6.37
N LEU A 221 -8.40 -19.56 -7.14
CA LEU A 221 -8.21 -18.65 -8.30
C LEU A 221 -8.35 -19.36 -9.64
N GLY A 222 -9.16 -20.43 -9.67
CA GLY A 222 -9.36 -21.27 -10.84
C GLY A 222 -8.56 -22.59 -10.78
N PRO A 223 -8.54 -23.34 -11.89
CA PRO A 223 -8.05 -24.73 -11.90
C PRO A 223 -6.53 -24.88 -12.03
N LEU A 224 -5.80 -23.78 -12.27
CA LEU A 224 -4.35 -23.80 -12.46
C LEU A 224 -3.64 -23.33 -11.20
N VAL A 225 -2.53 -23.99 -10.87
CA VAL A 225 -1.63 -23.55 -9.79
C VAL A 225 -0.93 -22.28 -10.24
N LEU A 226 -1.21 -21.17 -9.55
CA LEU A 226 -0.54 -19.89 -9.76
C LEU A 226 0.70 -19.81 -8.88
N ARG A 227 1.73 -19.10 -9.37
CA ARG A 227 2.83 -18.69 -8.49
C ARG A 227 2.31 -17.76 -7.40
N SER A 228 2.95 -17.77 -6.24
CA SER A 228 2.48 -17.01 -5.07
C SER A 228 2.32 -15.52 -5.37
N GLU A 229 3.29 -14.90 -6.04
CA GLU A 229 3.19 -13.50 -6.47
C GLU A 229 2.04 -13.27 -7.46
N THR A 230 1.78 -14.22 -8.37
CA THR A 230 0.66 -14.12 -9.32
C THR A 230 -0.68 -14.27 -8.61
N ALA A 231 -0.78 -15.20 -7.65
CA ALA A 231 -1.98 -15.40 -6.85
C ALA A 231 -2.34 -14.16 -6.05
N ALA A 232 -1.35 -13.50 -5.42
CA ALA A 232 -1.57 -12.25 -4.70
C ALA A 232 -2.18 -11.16 -5.59
N LEU A 233 -1.57 -10.90 -6.75
CA LEU A 233 -2.02 -9.84 -7.65
C LEU A 233 -3.39 -10.15 -8.27
N ALA A 234 -3.62 -11.40 -8.64
CA ALA A 234 -4.92 -11.85 -9.17
C ALA A 234 -6.03 -11.71 -8.11
N ALA A 235 -5.76 -12.11 -6.87
CA ALA A 235 -6.73 -12.00 -5.78
C ALA A 235 -7.06 -10.55 -5.42
N ILE A 236 -6.06 -9.66 -5.39
CA ILE A 236 -6.29 -8.22 -5.14
C ILE A 236 -7.21 -7.64 -6.22
N ALA A 237 -6.87 -7.85 -7.49
CA ALA A 237 -7.65 -7.32 -8.60
C ALA A 237 -9.07 -7.90 -8.63
N GLN A 238 -9.22 -9.20 -8.35
CA GLN A 238 -10.52 -9.86 -8.34
C GLN A 238 -11.38 -9.41 -7.16
N ALA A 239 -10.81 -9.25 -5.97
CA ALA A 239 -11.53 -8.75 -4.80
C ALA A 239 -12.08 -7.33 -5.03
N GLN A 240 -11.28 -6.45 -5.64
CA GLN A 240 -11.71 -5.09 -5.99
C GLN A 240 -12.81 -5.10 -7.06
N ALA A 241 -12.67 -5.95 -8.07
CA ALA A 241 -13.68 -6.09 -9.11
C ALA A 241 -15.00 -6.58 -8.51
N LEU A 242 -14.96 -7.55 -7.58
CA LEU A 242 -16.13 -8.11 -6.90
C LEU A 242 -16.88 -7.05 -6.10
N ALA A 243 -16.16 -6.27 -5.28
CA ALA A 243 -16.78 -5.25 -4.45
C ALA A 243 -17.40 -4.07 -5.22
N THR A 244 -17.06 -3.92 -6.50
CA THR A 244 -17.56 -2.82 -7.36
C THR A 244 -18.55 -3.31 -8.43
N ARG A 245 -18.93 -4.59 -8.43
CA ARG A 245 -19.84 -5.17 -9.45
C ARG A 245 -21.21 -4.50 -9.52
N HIS A 246 -21.70 -3.98 -8.39
CA HIS A 246 -23.05 -3.40 -8.29
C HIS A 246 -23.09 -1.88 -8.51
N GLY A 247 -21.96 -1.26 -8.88
CA GLY A 247 -21.87 0.15 -9.23
C GLY A 247 -20.60 0.79 -8.67
N PRO A 248 -20.22 1.99 -9.17
CA PRO A 248 -19.11 2.73 -8.60
C PRO A 248 -19.44 3.08 -7.15
N VAL A 249 -18.51 2.76 -6.24
CA VAL A 249 -18.59 3.25 -4.87
C VAL A 249 -18.51 4.76 -4.89
N ALA A 250 -19.52 5.42 -4.34
CA ALA A 250 -19.51 6.86 -4.17
C ALA A 250 -18.28 7.20 -3.32
N VAL A 251 -17.34 7.95 -3.90
CA VAL A 251 -16.26 8.56 -3.13
C VAL A 251 -16.95 9.52 -2.17
N PRO A 252 -16.92 9.31 -0.84
CA PRO A 252 -17.51 10.27 0.06
C PRO A 252 -16.84 11.63 -0.19
N PRO A 253 -17.61 12.73 -0.24
CA PRO A 253 -17.00 14.06 -0.35
C PRO A 253 -15.98 14.21 0.77
N ALA A 254 -14.81 14.77 0.46
CA ALA A 254 -13.79 15.05 1.46
C ALA A 254 -14.46 15.76 2.64
N GLU A 255 -14.40 15.16 3.84
CA GLU A 255 -14.92 15.84 5.04
C GLU A 255 -14.23 17.19 5.13
N GLU A 256 -15.02 18.27 5.10
CA GLU A 256 -14.50 19.61 5.37
C GLU A 256 -13.79 19.58 6.74
N PRO A 257 -12.62 20.23 6.88
CA PRO A 257 -11.88 20.22 8.13
C PRO A 257 -12.79 20.76 9.24
N ARG A 258 -13.14 19.88 10.19
CA ARG A 258 -13.94 20.26 11.36
C ARG A 258 -13.25 21.44 12.05
N PRO A 259 -13.96 22.55 12.33
CA PRO A 259 -13.36 23.69 13.01
C PRO A 259 -12.80 23.24 14.36
N ALA A 260 -11.56 23.64 14.64
CA ALA A 260 -10.88 23.33 15.89
C ALA A 260 -11.78 23.70 17.07
N ARG A 261 -12.00 22.75 17.98
CA ARG A 261 -12.72 23.02 19.23
C ARG A 261 -11.99 24.16 19.96
N PRO A 262 -12.71 25.19 20.45
CA PRO A 262 -12.08 26.25 21.22
C PRO A 262 -11.47 25.65 22.48
N VAL A 263 -10.18 25.91 22.69
CA VAL A 263 -9.46 25.57 23.91
C VAL A 263 -10.11 26.37 25.04
N SER A 264 -10.75 25.69 25.99
CA SER A 264 -11.25 26.32 27.21
C SER A 264 -10.05 26.85 28.00
N SER A 265 -9.94 28.17 28.07
CA SER A 265 -9.05 28.86 28.99
C SER A 265 -9.53 28.58 30.42
N GLY A 266 -8.98 27.54 31.04
CA GLY A 266 -9.14 27.24 32.45
C GLY A 266 -8.49 28.33 33.31
N GLU A 267 -9.29 28.83 34.24
CA GLU A 267 -8.99 29.90 35.19
C GLU A 267 -7.75 29.61 36.04
N ARG A 268 -6.90 30.63 36.21
CA ARG A 268 -5.86 30.65 37.24
C ARG A 268 -6.54 30.85 38.60
N ARG A 269 -6.25 29.97 39.55
CA ARG A 269 -6.31 30.26 40.98
C ARG A 269 -4.91 30.61 41.47
#